data_AF-A0A7W0QNJ1-F1
#
_entry.id   AF-A0A7W0QNJ1-F1
#
_cell.length_a   1.000
_cell.length_b   1.000
_cell.length_c   1.000
_cell.angle_alpha   90.00
_cell.angle_beta   90.00
_cell.angle_gamma   90.00
#
_symmetry.space_group_name_H-M   'P 1'
#
loop_
_entity.id
_entity.type
_entity.pdbx_description
1 polymer ?
#
loop_
_entity_poly.entity_id
_entity_poly.type
_entity_poly.pdbx_seq_one_letter_code
_entity_poly.pdbx_strand_id
1 'polypeptide(L)'
;MKLIFGGVVAVILLGLYAYSVWFAVDVVNCINTPGCMRLTGASFSSGFASTLSTVGGLVSALVIAELAITKPGEAPVARALEMTPSPATKNALKVVTGAYLLVWVALGLTAYVVGGMWYPDALRPLTDFGQAWLGLAVAAAYAYFGINEPTSV
;
A
#
# COMPACT_ATOMS: atom_id res chain seq x y z
N MET A 1 19.04 6.73 -14.89
CA MET A 1 18.52 5.34 -15.05
C MET A 1 17.95 4.76 -13.76
N LYS A 2 18.63 4.85 -12.60
CA LYS A 2 18.15 4.30 -11.31
C LYS A 2 16.74 4.79 -10.89
N LEU A 3 16.42 6.06 -11.13
CA LEU A 3 15.10 6.64 -10.82
C LEU A 3 13.95 6.09 -11.66
N ILE A 4 14.19 5.82 -12.94
CA ILE A 4 13.17 5.25 -13.85
C ILE A 4 12.89 3.81 -13.45
N PHE A 5 13.93 3.06 -13.09
CA PHE A 5 13.78 1.68 -12.63
C PHE A 5 12.96 1.61 -11.33
N GLY A 6 13.27 2.45 -10.33
CA GLY A 6 12.52 2.50 -9.08
C GLY A 6 11.06 2.93 -9.27
N GLY A 7 10.82 3.96 -10.08
CA GLY A 7 9.46 4.45 -10.36
C GLY A 7 8.59 3.43 -11.10
N VAL A 8 9.13 2.77 -12.13
CA VAL A 8 8.40 1.75 -12.89
C VAL A 8 8.06 0.55 -11.99
N VAL A 9 9.02 0.08 -11.19
CA VAL A 9 8.79 -1.02 -10.25
C VAL A 9 7.72 -0.65 -9.22
N ALA A 10 7.76 0.57 -8.68
CA ALA A 10 6.74 1.05 -7.74
C ALA A 10 5.33 1.02 -8.35
N VAL A 11 5.17 1.51 -9.60
CA VAL A 11 3.88 1.48 -10.29
C VAL A 11 3.39 0.05 -10.53
N ILE A 12 4.27 -0.86 -10.94
CA ILE A 12 3.93 -2.28 -11.14
C ILE A 12 3.48 -2.91 -9.82
N LEU A 13 4.23 -2.69 -8.73
CA LEU A 13 3.90 -3.22 -7.42
C LEU A 13 2.56 -2.67 -6.91
N LEU A 14 2.29 -1.38 -7.10
CA LEU A 14 1.00 -0.79 -6.71
C LEU A 14 -0.16 -1.36 -7.53
N GLY A 15 0.04 -1.60 -8.83
CA GLY A 15 -0.97 -2.22 -9.69
C GLY A 15 -1.29 -3.65 -9.27
N LEU A 16 -0.26 -4.46 -8.99
CA LEU A 16 -0.44 -5.82 -8.46
C LEU A 16 -1.14 -5.80 -7.10
N TYR A 17 -0.73 -4.90 -6.22
CA TYR A 17 -1.35 -4.70 -4.91
C TYR A 17 -2.84 -4.37 -5.04
N ALA A 18 -3.18 -3.38 -5.87
CA ALA A 18 -4.55 -2.97 -6.14
C ALA A 18 -5.40 -4.12 -6.68
N TYR A 19 -4.88 -4.85 -7.66
CA TYR A 19 -5.58 -5.99 -8.24
C TYR A 19 -5.81 -7.10 -7.22
N SER A 20 -4.81 -7.45 -6.40
CA SER A 20 -4.93 -8.49 -5.38
C SER A 20 -5.96 -8.13 -4.32
N VAL A 21 -5.97 -6.90 -3.83
CA VAL A 21 -6.97 -6.43 -2.84
C VAL A 21 -8.36 -6.42 -3.47
N TRP A 22 -8.51 -5.85 -4.67
CA TRP A 22 -9.80 -5.80 -5.36
C TRP A 22 -10.38 -7.19 -5.60
N PHE A 23 -9.56 -8.14 -6.09
CA PHE A 23 -10.00 -9.51 -6.32
C PHE A 23 -10.39 -10.22 -5.03
N ALA A 24 -9.63 -10.04 -3.94
CA ALA A 24 -9.96 -10.60 -2.64
C ALA A 24 -11.31 -10.07 -2.12
N VAL A 25 -11.57 -8.78 -2.29
CA VAL A 25 -12.84 -8.15 -1.93
C VAL A 25 -14.00 -8.67 -2.79
N ASP A 26 -13.81 -8.86 -4.10
CA ASP A 26 -14.83 -9.45 -4.99
C ASP A 26 -15.17 -10.89 -4.56
N VAL A 27 -14.16 -11.69 -4.17
CA VAL A 27 -14.34 -13.03 -3.62
C VAL A 27 -15.16 -12.99 -2.32
N VAL A 28 -14.81 -12.12 -1.38
CA VAL A 28 -15.54 -11.96 -0.11
C VAL A 28 -16.99 -11.54 -0.35
N ASN A 29 -17.21 -10.56 -1.22
CA ASN A 29 -18.55 -10.08 -1.54
C ASN A 29 -19.39 -11.19 -2.20
N CYS A 30 -18.81 -11.97 -3.11
CA CYS A 30 -19.51 -13.09 -3.74
C CYS A 30 -19.86 -14.19 -2.73
N ILE A 31 -18.93 -14.60 -1.86
CA ILE A 31 -19.18 -15.61 -0.81
C ILE A 31 -20.36 -15.20 0.09
N ASN A 32 -20.49 -13.91 0.39
CA ASN A 32 -21.54 -13.38 1.25
C ASN A 32 -22.82 -12.98 0.50
N THR A 33 -22.86 -13.09 -0.83
CA THR A 33 -24.04 -12.78 -1.64
C THR A 33 -24.82 -14.05 -1.97
N PRO A 34 -26.08 -14.20 -1.52
CA PRO A 34 -26.90 -15.37 -1.85
C PRO A 34 -27.02 -15.57 -3.36
N GLY A 35 -26.71 -16.79 -3.83
CA GLY A 35 -26.81 -17.16 -5.25
C GLY A 35 -25.59 -16.81 -6.10
N CYS A 36 -24.55 -16.19 -5.55
CA CYS A 36 -23.30 -15.98 -6.29
C CYS A 36 -22.50 -17.29 -6.38
N MET A 37 -22.38 -17.85 -7.59
CA MET A 37 -21.57 -19.06 -7.86
C MET A 37 -20.28 -18.76 -8.65
N ARG A 38 -20.02 -17.49 -8.99
CA ARG A 38 -18.90 -17.10 -9.86
C ARG A 38 -17.55 -17.25 -9.16
N LEU A 39 -17.49 -16.92 -7.89
CA LEU A 39 -16.27 -16.92 -7.08
C LEU A 39 -16.54 -17.64 -5.76
N THR A 40 -15.58 -18.44 -5.33
CA THR A 40 -15.62 -19.14 -4.05
C THR A 40 -14.32 -18.87 -3.30
N GLY A 41 -14.25 -19.24 -2.02
CA GLY A 41 -12.99 -19.18 -1.27
C GLY A 41 -11.86 -19.96 -1.97
N ALA A 42 -12.18 -21.04 -2.69
CA ALA A 42 -11.22 -21.82 -3.48
C ALA A 42 -10.71 -21.07 -4.73
N SER A 43 -11.45 -20.07 -5.23
CA SER A 43 -11.00 -19.20 -6.32
C SER A 43 -9.82 -18.30 -5.90
N PHE A 44 -9.66 -18.07 -4.59
CA PHE A 44 -8.51 -17.37 -4.04
C PHE A 44 -7.40 -18.36 -3.68
N SER A 45 -6.54 -18.66 -4.66
CA SER A 45 -5.48 -19.65 -4.50
C SER A 45 -4.42 -19.24 -3.46
N SER A 46 -3.64 -20.20 -2.99
CA SER A 46 -2.47 -19.93 -2.13
C SER A 46 -1.46 -19.00 -2.79
N GLY A 47 -1.33 -19.04 -4.12
CA GLY A 47 -0.52 -18.11 -4.90
C GLY A 47 -1.02 -16.66 -4.79
N PHE A 48 -2.33 -16.44 -4.81
CA PHE A 48 -2.92 -15.12 -4.57
C PHE A 48 -2.69 -14.64 -3.14
N ALA A 49 -2.85 -15.50 -2.15
CA ALA A 49 -2.58 -15.17 -0.76
C ALA A 49 -1.11 -14.77 -0.54
N SER A 50 -0.17 -15.54 -1.09
CA SER A 50 1.25 -15.20 -1.03
C SER A 50 1.55 -13.89 -1.75
N THR A 51 0.96 -13.68 -2.93
CA THR A 51 1.17 -12.45 -3.73
C THR A 51 0.64 -11.23 -2.99
N LEU A 52 -0.56 -11.31 -2.40
CA LEU A 52 -1.15 -10.22 -1.62
C LEU A 52 -0.22 -9.81 -0.46
N SER A 53 0.23 -10.79 0.33
CA SER A 53 1.10 -10.53 1.48
C SER A 53 2.49 -10.01 1.07
N THR A 54 3.12 -10.63 0.07
CA THR A 54 4.45 -10.22 -0.40
C THR A 54 4.42 -8.83 -1.05
N VAL A 55 3.53 -8.62 -2.01
CA VAL A 55 3.44 -7.33 -2.73
C VAL A 55 2.96 -6.24 -1.79
N GLY A 56 1.95 -6.49 -0.95
CA GLY A 56 1.47 -5.53 0.04
C GLY A 56 2.55 -5.16 1.06
N GLY A 57 3.38 -6.13 1.49
CA GLY A 57 4.56 -5.87 2.32
C GLY A 57 5.61 -5.00 1.63
N LEU A 58 5.95 -5.30 0.36
CA LEU A 58 6.91 -4.50 -0.43
C LEU A 58 6.43 -3.06 -0.65
N VAL A 59 5.15 -2.88 -1.02
CA VAL A 59 4.53 -1.56 -1.17
C VAL A 59 4.59 -0.80 0.15
N SER A 60 4.25 -1.45 1.27
CA SER A 60 4.27 -0.80 2.60
C SER A 60 5.70 -0.45 3.03
N ALA A 61 6.68 -1.30 2.75
CA ALA A 61 8.09 -1.01 3.00
C ALA A 61 8.57 0.21 2.21
N LEU A 62 8.15 0.35 0.95
CA LEU A 62 8.47 1.53 0.14
C LEU A 62 7.85 2.80 0.75
N VAL A 63 6.58 2.72 1.18
CA VAL A 63 5.89 3.84 1.84
C VAL A 63 6.60 4.25 3.13
N ILE A 64 6.91 3.29 4.01
CA ILE A 64 7.60 3.56 5.28
C ILE A 64 8.98 4.15 5.01
N ALA A 65 9.74 3.61 4.06
CA ALA A 65 11.07 4.09 3.73
C ALA A 65 11.05 5.53 3.20
N GLU A 66 10.07 5.90 2.37
CA GLU A 66 9.92 7.26 1.88
C GLU A 66 9.48 8.22 3.00
N LEU A 67 8.53 7.81 3.84
CA LEU A 67 8.04 8.64 4.94
C LEU A 67 9.09 8.84 6.04
N ALA A 68 9.94 7.85 6.31
CA ALA A 68 11.01 7.95 7.30
C ALA A 68 12.08 8.99 6.98
N ILE A 69 12.29 9.31 5.70
CA ILE A 69 13.27 10.31 5.25
C ILE A 69 12.62 11.65 4.87
N THR A 70 11.29 11.71 4.89
CA THR A 70 10.55 12.94 4.58
C THR A 70 10.37 13.74 5.85
N LYS A 71 10.76 15.02 5.83
CA LYS A 71 10.56 15.91 6.98
C LYS A 71 9.06 16.16 7.21
N PRO A 72 8.60 16.24 8.47
CA PRO A 72 7.23 16.62 8.77
C PRO A 72 6.84 17.94 8.10
N GLY A 73 5.76 17.94 7.31
CA GLY A 73 5.26 19.11 6.58
C GLY A 73 5.82 19.26 5.17
N GLU A 74 6.79 18.43 4.77
CA GLU A 74 7.28 18.34 3.40
C GLU A 74 6.56 17.24 2.62
N ALA A 75 6.50 17.39 1.30
CA ALA A 75 5.93 16.36 0.44
C ALA A 75 6.93 15.20 0.27
N PRO A 76 6.48 13.93 0.38
CA PRO A 76 7.34 12.75 0.23
C PRO A 76 7.85 12.61 -1.20
N VAL A 77 9.00 13.22 -1.46
CA VAL A 77 9.71 13.16 -2.75
C VAL A 77 11.23 13.28 -2.54
N ALA A 78 11.71 13.27 -1.29
CA ALA A 78 13.05 13.73 -0.94
C ALA A 78 14.15 12.94 -1.68
N ARG A 79 13.93 11.63 -1.88
CA ARG A 79 14.90 10.74 -2.54
C ARG A 79 15.01 10.91 -4.05
N ALA A 80 13.97 11.44 -4.70
CA ALA A 80 13.94 11.59 -6.16
C ALA A 80 14.51 12.94 -6.64
N LEU A 81 14.72 13.89 -5.72
CA LEU A 81 15.02 15.29 -6.03
C LEU A 81 16.52 15.64 -6.03
N GLU A 82 17.41 14.71 -5.72
CA GLU A 82 18.87 14.94 -5.70
C GLU A 82 19.45 15.32 -7.09
N MET A 83 18.72 15.10 -8.18
CA MET A 83 19.09 15.59 -9.52
C MET A 83 18.23 16.79 -9.87
N THR A 84 18.80 17.99 -9.80
CA THR A 84 18.22 19.33 -10.04
C THR A 84 17.03 19.31 -11.03
N PRO A 85 15.79 19.07 -10.56
CA PRO A 85 14.67 18.90 -11.46
C PRO A 85 14.02 20.26 -11.74
N SER A 86 13.51 20.41 -12.96
CA SER A 86 12.67 21.55 -13.32
C SER A 86 11.49 21.69 -12.33
N PRO A 87 10.95 22.90 -12.09
CA PRO A 87 9.79 23.09 -11.22
C PRO A 87 8.58 22.22 -11.60
N ALA A 88 8.39 21.96 -12.90
CA ALA A 88 7.33 21.09 -13.41
C ALA A 88 7.53 19.62 -12.98
N THR A 89 8.76 19.12 -13.03
CA THR A 89 9.10 17.77 -12.58
C THR A 89 8.87 17.59 -11.08
N LYS A 90 9.17 18.62 -10.27
CA LYS A 90 8.91 18.59 -8.83
C LYS A 90 7.42 18.44 -8.53
N ASN A 91 6.58 19.21 -9.21
CA ASN A 91 5.13 19.13 -9.03
C ASN A 91 4.56 17.78 -9.49
N ALA A 92 5.02 17.28 -10.65
CA ALA A 92 4.59 15.97 -11.14
C ALA A 92 4.92 14.85 -10.15
N LEU A 93 6.15 14.83 -9.60
CA LEU A 93 6.54 13.83 -8.62
C LEU A 93 5.73 13.92 -7.32
N LYS A 94 5.46 15.14 -6.82
CA LYS A 94 4.58 15.34 -5.64
C LYS A 94 3.19 14.74 -5.88
N VAL A 95 2.61 14.98 -7.05
CA VAL A 95 1.29 14.45 -7.42
C VAL A 95 1.32 12.92 -7.50
N VAL A 96 2.35 12.35 -8.14
CA VAL A 96 2.48 10.90 -8.29
C VAL A 96 2.68 10.22 -6.94
N THR A 97 3.57 10.71 -6.08
CA THR A 97 3.74 10.12 -4.74
C THR A 97 2.50 10.28 -3.88
N GLY A 98 1.84 11.45 -3.94
CA GLY A 98 0.57 11.67 -3.25
C GLY A 98 -0.50 10.66 -3.70
N ALA A 99 -0.66 10.46 -5.01
CA ALA A 99 -1.57 9.46 -5.56
C ALA A 99 -1.19 8.04 -5.13
N TYR A 100 0.10 7.70 -5.12
CA TYR A 100 0.60 6.40 -4.67
C TYR A 100 0.19 6.13 -3.21
N LEU A 101 0.45 7.08 -2.31
CA LEU A 101 0.10 6.98 -0.90
C LEU A 101 -1.41 6.89 -0.70
N LEU A 102 -2.19 7.69 -1.41
CA LEU A 102 -3.64 7.65 -1.34
C LEU A 102 -4.19 6.28 -1.76
N VAL A 103 -3.69 5.71 -2.85
CA VAL A 103 -4.09 4.37 -3.32
C VAL A 103 -3.70 3.30 -2.29
N TRP A 104 -2.48 3.36 -1.75
CA TRP A 104 -2.05 2.43 -0.71
C TRP A 104 -2.93 2.50 0.55
N VAL A 105 -3.25 3.71 1.02
CA VAL A 105 -4.14 3.91 2.18
C VAL A 105 -5.55 3.42 1.89
N ALA A 106 -6.14 3.80 0.76
CA ALA A 106 -7.51 3.45 0.42
C ALA A 106 -7.70 1.93 0.31
N LEU A 107 -6.78 1.23 -0.36
CA LEU A 107 -6.85 -0.21 -0.53
C LEU A 107 -6.57 -0.97 0.77
N GLY A 108 -5.58 -0.54 1.54
CA GLY A 108 -5.28 -1.18 2.82
C GLY A 108 -6.41 -1.01 3.83
N LEU A 109 -7.00 0.18 3.89
CA LEU A 109 -8.20 0.43 4.69
C LEU A 109 -9.38 -0.42 4.21
N THR A 110 -9.57 -0.54 2.89
CA THR A 110 -10.62 -1.41 2.33
C THR A 110 -10.41 -2.87 2.74
N ALA A 111 -9.18 -3.38 2.66
CA ALA A 111 -8.86 -4.74 3.11
C ALA A 111 -9.14 -4.93 4.60
N TYR A 112 -8.78 -3.96 5.45
CA TYR A 112 -9.06 -3.99 6.88
C TYR A 112 -10.57 -3.93 7.18
N VAL A 113 -11.33 -3.06 6.52
CA VAL A 113 -12.77 -2.92 6.76
C VAL A 113 -13.52 -4.16 6.26
N VAL A 114 -13.30 -4.57 5.02
CA VAL A 114 -14.02 -5.70 4.42
C VAL A 114 -13.59 -7.02 5.06
N GLY A 115 -12.29 -7.29 5.09
CA GLY A 115 -11.74 -8.53 5.62
C GLY A 115 -11.72 -8.56 7.15
N GLY A 116 -11.31 -7.48 7.80
CA GLY A 116 -11.16 -7.45 9.26
C GLY A 116 -12.44 -7.17 10.05
N MET A 117 -13.31 -6.27 9.56
CA MET A 117 -14.48 -5.80 10.32
C MET A 117 -15.80 -6.40 9.86
N TRP A 118 -16.06 -6.45 8.55
CA TRP A 118 -17.35 -6.90 8.03
C TRP A 118 -17.44 -8.42 7.88
N TYR A 119 -16.37 -9.05 7.38
CA TYR A 119 -16.37 -10.48 7.05
C TYR A 119 -15.08 -11.21 7.52
N PRO A 120 -14.76 -11.19 8.83
CA PRO A 120 -13.53 -11.75 9.40
C PRO A 120 -13.22 -13.19 9.00
N ASP A 121 -14.26 -14.01 8.81
CA ASP A 121 -14.13 -15.44 8.54
C ASP A 121 -14.36 -15.82 7.07
N ALA A 122 -14.69 -14.85 6.19
CA ALA A 122 -15.01 -15.15 4.80
C ALA A 122 -13.75 -15.43 3.94
N LEU A 123 -12.65 -14.72 4.21
CA LEU A 123 -11.39 -14.93 3.50
C LEU A 123 -10.21 -14.57 4.40
N ARG A 124 -9.73 -15.58 5.15
CA ARG A 124 -8.65 -15.42 6.14
C ARG A 124 -7.42 -14.65 5.62
N PRO A 125 -6.90 -14.89 4.40
CA PRO A 125 -5.77 -14.10 3.87
C PRO A 125 -6.03 -12.59 3.79
N LEU A 126 -7.26 -12.16 3.48
CA LEU A 126 -7.60 -10.74 3.41
C LEU A 126 -7.67 -10.13 4.82
N THR A 127 -8.24 -10.87 5.77
CA THR A 127 -8.31 -10.51 7.19
C THR A 127 -6.91 -10.31 7.77
N ASP A 128 -6.05 -11.31 7.64
CA ASP A 128 -4.68 -11.29 8.16
C ASP A 128 -3.88 -10.15 7.51
N PHE A 129 -4.04 -9.97 6.19
CA PHE A 129 -3.41 -8.86 5.46
C PHE A 129 -3.89 -7.48 5.95
N GLY A 130 -5.20 -7.28 6.09
CA GLY A 130 -5.77 -6.01 6.54
C GLY A 130 -5.32 -5.61 7.94
N GLN A 131 -5.25 -6.58 8.86
CA GLN A 131 -4.74 -6.37 10.23
C GLN A 131 -3.24 -6.02 10.22
N ALA A 132 -2.44 -6.73 9.45
CA ALA A 132 -1.02 -6.43 9.29
C ALA A 132 -0.80 -5.04 8.68
N TRP A 133 -1.57 -4.68 7.66
CA TRP A 133 -1.51 -3.36 7.03
C TRP A 133 -1.79 -2.23 8.01
N LEU A 134 -2.76 -2.38 8.93
CA LEU A 134 -3.05 -1.36 9.94
C LEU A 134 -1.82 -1.08 10.83
N GLY A 135 -1.10 -2.13 11.25
CA GLY A 135 0.14 -1.98 12.00
C GLY A 135 1.23 -1.24 11.19
N LEU A 136 1.34 -1.55 9.89
CA LEU A 136 2.27 -0.87 8.98
C LEU A 136 1.88 0.60 8.75
N ALA A 137 0.59 0.93 8.69
CA ALA A 137 0.10 2.29 8.58
C ALA A 137 0.45 3.13 9.81
N VAL A 138 0.29 2.56 11.00
CA VAL A 138 0.72 3.20 12.25
C VAL A 138 2.25 3.38 12.27
N ALA A 139 3.01 2.35 11.89
CA ALA A 139 4.47 2.45 11.80
C ALA A 139 4.94 3.53 10.81
N ALA A 140 4.27 3.64 9.66
CA ALA A 140 4.52 4.69 8.66
C ALA A 140 4.26 6.10 9.22
N ALA A 141 3.17 6.28 9.97
CA ALA A 141 2.87 7.54 10.64
C ALA A 141 3.93 7.89 11.70
N TYR A 142 4.36 6.92 12.52
CA TYR A 142 5.45 7.12 13.48
C TYR A 142 6.78 7.42 12.80
N ALA A 143 7.08 6.80 11.65
CA ALA A 143 8.28 7.10 10.89
C ALA A 143 8.29 8.54 10.38
N TYR A 144 7.13 9.04 9.92
CA TYR A 144 6.99 10.41 9.43
C TYR A 144 7.03 11.47 10.54
N PHE A 145 6.40 11.23 11.69
CA PHE A 145 6.26 12.24 12.76
C PHE A 145 7.23 12.06 13.94
N GLY A 146 7.77 10.86 14.14
CA GLY A 146 8.44 10.47 15.38
C GLY A 146 9.97 10.39 15.29
N ILE A 147 10.55 10.34 14.09
CA ILE A 147 12.01 10.33 13.90
C ILE A 147 12.47 11.78 13.73
N ASN A 148 12.58 12.50 14.86
CA ASN A 148 13.30 13.78 14.89
C ASN A 148 14.78 13.49 15.14
N GLU A 149 15.68 14.01 14.31
CA GLU A 149 17.12 14.00 14.61
C GLU A 149 17.34 14.68 15.97
N PRO A 150 18.10 14.07 16.91
CA PRO A 150 18.54 14.79 18.08
C PRO A 150 19.33 16.00 17.60
N THR A 151 18.88 17.20 17.92
CA THR A 151 19.68 18.41 17.77
C THR A 151 21.01 18.15 18.47
N SER A 152 22.09 18.02 17.70
CA SER A 152 23.45 18.01 18.22
C SER A 152 23.67 19.35 18.93
N VAL A 153 23.59 19.32 20.27
CA VAL A 153 23.99 20.42 21.14
C VAL A 153 25.51 20.54 21.12
#